data_AF-A0A9F2QW83-F1
#
_entry.id   AF-A0A9F2QW83-F1
#
_cell.length_a   1.000
_cell.length_b   1.000
_cell.length_c   1.000
_cell.angle_alpha   90.00
_cell.angle_beta   90.00
_cell.angle_gamma   90.00
#
_symmetry.space_group_name_H-M   'P 1'
#
loop_
_entity.id
_entity.type
_entity.pdbx_description
1 polymer ?
#
loop_
_entity_poly.entity_id
_entity_poly.type
_entity_poly.pdbx_seq_one_letter_code
_entity_poly.pdbx_strand_id
1 'polypeptide(L)'
;MGAFLDKPKTEKHNAHGAGNGLRYGLSSMQGWRVEMEDAHTAVVGIPHGLEDWSFFAVYDGHAGSRVANYCSNHLLEHITNNEDFRGTEQPGCALEPSVENVKSGIRTGFLKIDEYMRNFSDLRNGMDRSGSTAVGVMISPEHIYFINCGDSRAVLYRNGQVCFSTQDHKPCNPREKERIQNAGGSVMIQRVNGSLAVSRALGDYDYKCVDGKGPTEQLVSPEPEVYEIVRAEEDEFIVLACDGIWDVMSNEELCEFVKSRLEVSDDLEKVCNWVVDTCLHKGSRDNMSIVLVCFSNAPKVSDEAMKRDADLDKHLESRVEEIMEKSGEEGMPDLAHVMRILSAENIPNLPPGGGLAGKRNIIEAVYNRLNPHRENDGDHGKAAEGATQGKLVEALRQVRITHRGNYRHLLEDVLISYRLAKIQGEESSGESATTSTSDGSNNQETDSKADCEHQLAEMQSPNEDSEMSDEQCDEKI
;
A
#
# COMPACT_ATOMS: atom_id res chain seq x y z
N MET A 1 4.21 -6.74 8.52
CA MET A 1 3.02 -5.89 8.73
C MET A 1 3.43 -4.80 9.68
N GLY A 2 3.51 -3.57 9.18
CA GLY A 2 3.78 -2.40 10.01
C GLY A 2 2.66 -2.14 11.02
N ALA A 3 2.90 -1.22 11.95
CA ALA A 3 1.88 -0.76 12.86
C ALA A 3 0.77 -0.02 12.08
N PHE A 4 -0.48 -0.21 12.49
CA PHE A 4 -1.61 0.62 12.05
C PHE A 4 -1.86 1.70 13.09
N LEU A 5 -2.39 2.83 12.66
CA LEU A 5 -2.90 3.88 13.55
C LEU A 5 -4.18 3.43 14.27
N ASP A 6 -4.52 4.08 15.39
CA ASP A 6 -5.78 3.87 16.10
C ASP A 6 -6.99 4.37 15.30
N LYS A 7 -6.80 5.44 14.51
CA LYS A 7 -7.75 5.98 13.55
C LYS A 7 -7.02 6.33 12.24
N PRO A 8 -7.66 6.19 11.08
CA PRO A 8 -7.03 6.56 9.82
C PRO A 8 -6.83 8.08 9.75
N LYS A 9 -5.72 8.53 9.18
CA LYS A 9 -5.56 9.92 8.77
C LYS A 9 -6.25 10.14 7.44
N THR A 10 -7.36 10.86 7.47
CA THR A 10 -8.24 11.09 6.31
C THR A 10 -7.99 12.41 5.57
N GLU A 11 -6.95 13.14 5.96
CA GLU A 11 -6.49 14.35 5.25
C GLU A 11 -6.14 14.01 3.79
N LYS A 12 -6.56 14.88 2.87
CA LYS A 12 -6.36 14.71 1.43
C LYS A 12 -5.33 15.72 0.95
N HIS A 13 -4.33 15.25 0.22
CA HIS A 13 -3.45 16.10 -0.56
C HIS A 13 -3.90 16.06 -2.01
N ASN A 14 -4.41 17.18 -2.51
CA ASN A 14 -4.97 17.28 -3.85
C ASN A 14 -4.14 18.20 -4.74
N ALA A 15 -4.19 17.95 -6.05
CA ALA A 15 -3.76 18.88 -7.07
C ALA A 15 -4.60 18.67 -8.33
N HIS A 16 -4.64 19.69 -9.18
CA HIS A 16 -5.30 19.62 -10.48
C HIS A 16 -4.60 20.52 -11.48
N GLY A 17 -4.93 20.33 -12.75
CA GLY A 17 -4.43 21.18 -13.82
C GLY A 17 -5.09 20.85 -15.15
N ALA A 18 -4.74 21.64 -16.16
CA ALA A 18 -5.24 21.47 -17.52
C ALA A 18 -4.24 22.00 -18.55
N GLY A 19 -4.28 21.45 -19.75
CA GLY A 19 -3.43 21.81 -20.89
C GLY A 19 -3.34 20.65 -21.87
N ASN A 20 -2.86 20.89 -23.09
CA ASN A 20 -2.71 19.87 -24.15
C ASN A 20 -3.99 19.06 -24.44
N GLY A 21 -5.17 19.69 -24.24
CA GLY A 21 -6.47 19.04 -24.38
C GLY A 21 -6.84 18.07 -23.25
N LEU A 22 -6.07 18.08 -22.15
CA LEU A 22 -6.25 17.25 -20.97
C LEU A 22 -6.69 18.09 -19.76
N ARG A 23 -7.41 17.45 -18.85
CA ARG A 23 -7.64 17.92 -17.48
C ARG A 23 -7.23 16.80 -16.53
N TYR A 24 -6.64 17.13 -15.39
CA TYR A 24 -6.37 16.12 -14.37
C TYR A 24 -6.76 16.60 -12.98
N GLY A 25 -7.07 15.64 -12.12
CA GLY A 25 -7.13 15.79 -10.68
C GLY A 25 -6.41 14.62 -10.03
N LEU A 26 -5.91 14.83 -8.83
CA LEU A 26 -5.29 13.76 -8.04
C LEU A 26 -5.62 13.92 -6.56
N SER A 27 -5.54 12.81 -5.84
CA SER A 27 -5.69 12.76 -4.40
C SER A 27 -4.75 11.71 -3.82
N SER A 28 -4.07 12.05 -2.74
CA SER A 28 -3.32 11.08 -1.93
C SER A 28 -3.70 11.20 -0.44
N MET A 29 -3.80 10.06 0.24
CA MET A 29 -4.21 9.95 1.64
C MET A 29 -3.43 8.86 2.36
N GLN A 30 -2.95 9.17 3.57
CA GLN A 30 -2.17 8.23 4.38
C GLN A 30 -3.01 7.02 4.87
N GLY A 31 -4.27 7.23 5.24
CA GLY A 31 -5.14 6.14 5.67
C GLY A 31 -4.69 5.53 7.01
N TRP A 32 -4.66 4.21 7.09
CA TRP A 32 -4.39 3.47 8.34
C TRP A 32 -2.90 3.25 8.64
N ARG A 33 -2.02 3.44 7.66
CA ARG A 33 -0.57 3.29 7.84
C ARG A 33 -0.03 4.38 8.77
N VAL A 34 1.05 4.08 9.50
CA VAL A 34 1.72 5.06 10.37
C VAL A 34 2.47 6.13 9.56
N GLU A 35 3.03 5.73 8.42
CA GLU A 35 3.76 6.59 7.50
C GLU A 35 3.01 6.76 6.17
N MET A 36 3.34 7.82 5.44
CA MET A 36 2.92 8.05 4.06
C MET A 36 4.13 7.85 3.14
N GLU A 37 4.13 6.76 2.39
CA GLU A 37 5.27 6.37 1.54
C GLU A 37 5.01 6.60 0.03
N ASP A 38 3.76 6.89 -0.37
CA ASP A 38 3.42 7.21 -1.76
C ASP A 38 3.93 8.59 -2.21
N ALA A 39 4.20 8.71 -3.50
CA ALA A 39 4.45 9.96 -4.21
C ALA A 39 3.77 9.97 -5.60
N HIS A 40 3.77 11.11 -6.28
CA HIS A 40 3.22 11.24 -7.63
C HIS A 40 3.92 12.33 -8.46
N THR A 41 3.80 12.24 -9.79
CA THR A 41 4.20 13.29 -10.75
C THR A 41 2.99 13.64 -11.60
N ALA A 42 2.75 14.93 -11.82
CA ALA A 42 1.71 15.42 -12.74
C ALA A 42 2.24 16.64 -13.49
N VAL A 43 2.56 16.46 -14.76
CA VAL A 43 3.16 17.49 -15.63
C VAL A 43 2.38 17.54 -16.94
N VAL A 44 1.89 18.73 -17.27
CA VAL A 44 1.31 19.04 -18.59
C VAL A 44 2.24 20.05 -19.26
N GLY A 45 2.79 19.68 -20.42
CA GLY A 45 3.83 20.42 -21.10
C GLY A 45 5.22 20.09 -20.57
N ILE A 46 5.81 19.01 -21.12
CA ILE A 46 7.17 18.60 -20.77
C ILE A 46 8.17 19.60 -21.38
N PRO A 47 9.20 20.05 -20.65
CA PRO A 47 10.18 21.00 -21.19
C PRO A 47 11.01 20.45 -22.37
N HIS A 48 11.76 21.35 -23.01
CA HIS A 48 12.82 21.04 -23.98
C HIS A 48 12.32 20.41 -25.30
N GLY A 49 11.26 20.96 -25.89
CA GLY A 49 10.74 20.52 -27.20
C GLY A 49 9.65 19.45 -27.12
N LEU A 50 9.14 19.18 -25.92
CA LEU A 50 8.04 18.24 -25.66
C LEU A 50 6.84 18.97 -25.03
N GLU A 51 6.64 20.25 -25.37
CA GLU A 51 5.63 21.10 -24.74
C GLU A 51 4.20 20.61 -25.02
N ASP A 52 3.99 19.85 -26.10
CA ASP A 52 2.71 19.20 -26.42
C ASP A 52 2.53 17.83 -25.75
N TRP A 53 3.52 17.39 -24.95
CA TRP A 53 3.49 16.13 -24.23
C TRP A 53 3.12 16.33 -22.76
N SER A 54 2.57 15.30 -22.13
CA SER A 54 2.23 15.28 -20.70
C SER A 54 2.75 14.00 -20.05
N PHE A 55 3.03 14.06 -18.74
CA PHE A 55 3.48 12.91 -17.97
C PHE A 55 2.78 12.87 -16.61
N PHE A 56 2.21 11.71 -16.29
CA PHE A 56 1.57 11.44 -15.01
C PHE A 56 2.08 10.13 -14.45
N ALA A 57 2.34 10.07 -13.15
CA ALA A 57 2.80 8.85 -12.49
C ALA A 57 2.40 8.79 -11.01
N VAL A 58 2.23 7.56 -10.51
CA VAL A 58 2.06 7.21 -9.10
C VAL A 58 3.21 6.28 -8.71
N TYR A 59 3.77 6.53 -7.53
CA TYR A 59 4.87 5.77 -6.95
C TYR A 59 4.43 5.29 -5.57
N ASP A 60 4.30 3.98 -5.41
CA ASP A 60 3.99 3.35 -4.13
C ASP A 60 5.32 2.98 -3.47
N GLY A 61 5.65 3.66 -2.37
CA GLY A 61 6.90 3.46 -1.65
C GLY A 61 6.75 2.37 -0.61
N HIS A 62 7.81 1.59 -0.39
CA HIS A 62 7.83 0.62 0.70
C HIS A 62 9.17 0.64 1.44
N ALA A 63 9.11 0.42 2.76
CA ALA A 63 10.28 0.42 3.65
C ALA A 63 11.04 1.76 3.66
N GLY A 64 10.29 2.87 3.56
CA GLY A 64 10.75 4.25 3.46
C GLY A 64 10.20 4.93 2.21
N SER A 65 10.13 6.27 2.24
CA SER A 65 9.62 7.08 1.13
C SER A 65 10.72 7.66 0.23
N ARG A 66 11.99 7.35 0.49
CA ARG A 66 13.14 7.99 -0.17
C ARG A 66 13.16 7.72 -1.67
N VAL A 67 13.01 6.46 -2.08
CA VAL A 67 13.01 6.08 -3.50
C VAL A 67 11.79 6.67 -4.23
N ALA A 68 10.60 6.55 -3.66
CA ALA A 68 9.37 7.12 -4.24
C ALA A 68 9.48 8.64 -4.47
N ASN A 69 9.94 9.37 -3.46
CA ASN A 69 10.14 10.82 -3.53
C ASN A 69 11.22 11.23 -4.55
N TYR A 70 12.30 10.45 -4.69
CA TYR A 70 13.31 10.76 -5.70
C TYR A 70 12.76 10.52 -7.11
N CYS A 71 12.04 9.41 -7.30
CA CYS A 71 11.42 9.06 -8.58
C CYS A 71 10.39 10.12 -9.02
N SER A 72 9.55 10.61 -8.10
CA SER A 72 8.52 11.60 -8.42
C SER A 72 9.07 12.95 -8.92
N ASN A 73 10.31 13.28 -8.55
CA ASN A 73 10.96 14.52 -8.98
C ASN A 73 11.89 14.34 -10.18
N HIS A 74 12.44 13.15 -10.40
CA HIS A 74 13.56 12.96 -11.33
C HIS A 74 13.37 11.88 -12.40
N LEU A 75 12.37 11.01 -12.29
CA LEU A 75 12.19 9.91 -13.26
C LEU A 75 11.96 10.46 -14.67
N LEU A 76 11.11 11.47 -14.82
CA LEU A 76 10.81 12.10 -16.10
C LEU A 76 12.07 12.64 -16.79
N GLU A 77 12.97 13.27 -16.03
CA GLU A 77 14.24 13.79 -16.54
C GLU A 77 15.16 12.66 -16.99
N HIS A 78 15.25 11.57 -16.23
CA HIS A 78 16.07 10.41 -16.60
C HIS A 78 15.55 9.73 -17.88
N ILE A 79 14.23 9.73 -18.09
CA ILE A 79 13.60 9.21 -19.31
C ILE A 79 13.89 10.12 -20.51
N THR A 80 13.68 11.43 -20.38
CA THR A 80 13.71 12.35 -21.53
C THR A 80 15.12 12.84 -21.90
N ASN A 81 16.07 12.82 -20.97
CA ASN A 81 17.43 13.31 -21.20
C ASN A 81 18.43 12.26 -21.67
N ASN A 82 18.03 10.98 -21.77
CA ASN A 82 18.92 9.94 -22.26
C ASN A 82 18.94 9.84 -23.80
N GLU A 83 20.03 9.27 -24.30
CA GLU A 83 20.36 9.07 -25.69
C GLU A 83 19.34 8.22 -26.45
N ASP A 84 18.72 7.23 -25.80
CA ASP A 84 17.76 6.34 -26.46
C ASP A 84 16.43 7.06 -26.73
N PHE A 85 16.03 7.94 -25.80
CA PHE A 85 14.84 8.80 -25.96
C PHE A 85 15.06 9.86 -27.03
N ARG A 86 16.20 10.55 -27.00
CA ARG A 86 16.53 11.61 -27.97
C ARG A 86 16.78 11.05 -29.38
N GLY A 87 17.21 9.80 -29.47
CA GLY A 87 17.61 9.16 -30.72
C GLY A 87 18.91 9.74 -31.28
N THR A 88 19.28 9.30 -32.48
CA THR A 88 20.43 9.87 -33.21
C THR A 88 20.03 11.24 -33.77
N GLU A 89 20.37 12.32 -33.07
CA GLU A 89 20.22 13.68 -33.57
C GLU A 89 20.83 13.79 -34.98
N GLN A 90 20.01 14.06 -36.02
CA GLN A 90 20.54 14.68 -37.23
C GLN A 90 20.56 16.20 -36.99
N PRO A 91 21.71 16.87 -37.12
CA PRO A 91 21.80 18.31 -36.93
C PRO A 91 20.83 19.03 -37.89
N GLY A 92 19.80 19.68 -37.35
CA GLY A 92 18.90 20.57 -38.11
C GLY A 92 17.43 20.17 -38.22
N CYS A 93 17.01 19.00 -37.74
CA CYS A 93 15.59 18.66 -37.61
C CYS A 93 15.28 18.27 -36.16
N ALA A 94 14.38 19.01 -35.50
CA ALA A 94 13.69 18.52 -34.32
C ALA A 94 12.75 17.39 -34.78
N LEU A 95 13.27 16.16 -34.85
CA LEU A 95 12.41 14.99 -35.05
C LEU A 95 11.76 14.66 -33.72
N GLU A 96 10.43 14.56 -33.72
CA GLU A 96 9.72 13.91 -32.61
C GLU A 96 10.27 12.49 -32.40
N PRO A 97 10.42 12.04 -31.15
CA PRO A 97 10.95 10.72 -30.85
C PRO A 97 10.01 9.64 -31.43
N SER A 98 10.58 8.66 -32.11
CA SER A 98 9.80 7.52 -32.60
C SER A 98 9.25 6.67 -31.44
N VAL A 99 8.24 5.84 -31.70
CA VAL A 99 7.70 4.89 -30.71
C VAL A 99 8.80 4.04 -30.06
N GLU A 100 9.78 3.60 -30.85
CA GLU A 100 10.92 2.82 -30.35
C GLU A 100 11.86 3.66 -29.48
N ASN A 101 12.11 4.92 -29.86
CA ASN A 101 12.89 5.84 -29.03
C ASN A 101 12.22 6.09 -27.68
N VAL A 102 10.91 6.30 -27.67
CA VAL A 102 10.15 6.49 -26.41
C VAL A 102 10.24 5.24 -25.54
N LYS A 103 9.96 4.04 -26.11
CA LYS A 103 10.03 2.77 -25.37
C LYS A 103 11.43 2.49 -24.82
N SER A 104 12.46 2.61 -25.65
CA SER A 104 13.85 2.40 -25.25
C SER A 104 14.30 3.46 -24.23
N GLY A 105 13.93 4.73 -24.46
CA GLY A 105 14.22 5.84 -23.57
C GLY A 105 13.59 5.70 -22.19
N ILE A 106 12.35 5.19 -22.11
CA ILE A 106 11.70 4.86 -20.83
C ILE A 106 12.49 3.76 -20.12
N ARG A 107 12.79 2.65 -20.81
CA ARG A 107 13.56 1.54 -20.24
C ARG A 107 14.91 2.03 -19.71
N THR A 108 15.66 2.77 -20.53
CA THR A 108 16.97 3.32 -20.15
C THR A 108 16.86 4.32 -19.00
N GLY A 109 15.82 5.16 -18.97
CA GLY A 109 15.55 6.07 -17.86
C GLY A 109 15.38 5.35 -16.51
N PHE A 110 14.60 4.26 -16.50
CA PHE A 110 14.42 3.41 -15.31
C PHE A 110 15.73 2.75 -14.85
N LEU A 111 16.50 2.17 -15.78
CA LEU A 111 17.77 1.55 -15.42
C LEU A 111 18.79 2.57 -14.91
N LYS A 112 18.86 3.75 -15.52
CA LYS A 112 19.78 4.82 -15.13
C LYS A 112 19.42 5.42 -13.77
N ILE A 113 18.14 5.69 -13.50
CA ILE A 113 17.74 6.25 -12.20
C ILE A 113 17.95 5.24 -11.06
N ASP A 114 17.71 3.95 -11.29
CA ASP A 114 17.96 2.90 -10.30
C ASP A 114 19.44 2.82 -9.94
N GLU A 115 20.32 2.79 -10.95
CA GLU A 115 21.77 2.80 -10.73
C GLU A 115 22.26 4.11 -10.10
N TYR A 116 21.66 5.24 -10.48
CA TYR A 116 21.99 6.54 -9.87
C TYR A 116 21.66 6.54 -8.37
N MET A 117 20.45 6.13 -8.00
CA MET A 117 20.01 6.08 -6.61
C MET A 117 20.78 5.05 -5.77
N ARG A 118 21.28 3.97 -6.38
CA ARG A 118 22.15 2.98 -5.71
C ARG A 118 23.40 3.61 -5.08
N ASN A 119 23.84 4.75 -5.61
CA ASN A 119 24.99 5.48 -5.12
C ASN A 119 24.69 6.40 -3.91
N PHE A 120 23.42 6.56 -3.52
CA PHE A 120 23.07 7.33 -2.32
C PHE A 120 23.64 6.66 -1.07
N SER A 121 24.30 7.43 -0.21
CA SER A 121 25.10 6.88 0.89
C SER A 121 24.30 6.04 1.88
N ASP A 122 23.07 6.43 2.15
CA ASP A 122 22.17 5.74 3.07
C ASP A 122 21.54 4.49 2.45
N LEU A 123 21.17 4.53 1.17
CA LEU A 123 20.75 3.32 0.43
C LEU A 123 21.90 2.33 0.28
N ARG A 124 23.09 2.81 -0.10
CA ARG A 124 24.29 2.00 -0.29
C ARG A 124 24.79 1.36 1.00
N ASN A 125 24.75 2.09 2.11
CA ASN A 125 25.18 1.58 3.42
C ASN A 125 24.04 0.86 4.16
N GLY A 126 22.86 0.70 3.54
CA GLY A 126 21.71 -0.04 4.07
C GLY A 126 21.00 0.63 5.25
N MET A 127 21.20 1.94 5.45
CA MET A 127 20.49 2.77 6.43
C MET A 127 19.04 3.04 5.99
N ASP A 128 18.83 3.20 4.69
CA ASP A 128 17.52 3.20 4.04
C ASP A 128 17.47 1.97 3.12
N ARG A 129 16.34 1.25 3.13
CA ARG A 129 16.14 0.06 2.29
C ARG A 129 14.87 0.19 1.47
N SER A 130 14.46 1.43 1.20
CA SER A 130 13.23 1.67 0.48
C SER A 130 13.32 1.18 -0.95
N GLY A 131 12.17 0.78 -1.45
CA GLY A 131 11.91 0.63 -2.87
C GLY A 131 10.66 1.39 -3.23
N SER A 132 10.37 1.43 -4.53
CA SER A 132 9.10 1.97 -5.00
C SER A 132 8.66 1.32 -6.30
N THR A 133 7.35 1.14 -6.43
CA THR A 133 6.72 0.93 -7.72
C THR A 133 6.79 2.22 -8.55
N ALA A 134 6.49 2.11 -9.84
CA ALA A 134 6.14 3.25 -10.65
C ALA A 134 5.12 2.80 -11.70
N VAL A 135 3.96 3.44 -11.69
CA VAL A 135 3.01 3.35 -12.79
C VAL A 135 2.78 4.74 -13.37
N GLY A 136 2.83 4.86 -14.69
CA GLY A 136 2.76 6.15 -15.35
C GLY A 136 2.18 6.10 -16.75
N VAL A 137 1.81 7.27 -17.24
CA VAL A 137 1.49 7.49 -18.65
C VAL A 137 2.28 8.68 -19.17
N MET A 138 2.93 8.49 -20.32
CA MET A 138 3.47 9.57 -21.13
C MET A 138 2.54 9.76 -22.32
N ILE A 139 1.97 10.95 -22.48
CA ILE A 139 0.94 11.26 -23.47
C ILE A 139 1.53 12.24 -24.48
N SER A 140 1.67 11.80 -25.73
CA SER A 140 2.04 12.64 -26.86
C SER A 140 0.79 13.12 -27.61
N PRO A 141 0.93 13.95 -28.66
CA PRO A 141 -0.19 14.30 -29.53
C PRO A 141 -0.92 13.08 -30.11
N GLU A 142 -0.20 12.00 -30.41
CA GLU A 142 -0.73 10.83 -31.13
C GLU A 142 -0.82 9.54 -30.29
N HIS A 143 -0.05 9.42 -29.20
CA HIS A 143 0.10 8.17 -28.47
C HIS A 143 -0.04 8.36 -26.96
N ILE A 144 -0.47 7.29 -26.29
CA ILE A 144 -0.43 7.11 -24.84
C ILE A 144 0.53 5.94 -24.58
N TYR A 145 1.62 6.21 -23.88
CA TYR A 145 2.58 5.20 -23.45
C TYR A 145 2.31 4.86 -22.00
N PHE A 146 1.70 3.70 -21.75
CA PHE A 146 1.53 3.15 -20.41
C PHE A 146 2.84 2.52 -19.95
N ILE A 147 3.26 2.86 -18.73
CA ILE A 147 4.52 2.47 -18.14
C ILE A 147 4.22 1.80 -16.80
N ASN A 148 4.70 0.58 -16.58
CA ASN A 148 4.52 -0.09 -15.30
C ASN A 148 5.79 -0.79 -14.80
N CYS A 149 6.09 -0.62 -13.52
CA CYS A 149 7.13 -1.34 -12.79
C CYS A 149 6.65 -1.53 -11.35
N GLY A 150 6.18 -2.74 -11.01
CA GLY A 150 5.50 -3.03 -9.74
C GLY A 150 4.02 -3.37 -9.92
N ASP A 151 3.25 -3.21 -8.84
CA ASP A 151 1.84 -3.61 -8.74
C ASP A 151 0.86 -2.45 -8.48
N SER A 152 1.35 -1.21 -8.57
CA SER A 152 0.47 -0.09 -8.95
C SER A 152 -0.05 -0.31 -10.37
N ARG A 153 -1.18 0.31 -10.71
CA ARG A 153 -1.87 0.02 -11.97
C ARG A 153 -2.47 1.26 -12.61
N ALA A 154 -2.43 1.27 -13.95
CA ALA A 154 -3.05 2.29 -14.78
C ALA A 154 -4.03 1.65 -15.77
N VAL A 155 -5.17 2.32 -15.97
CA VAL A 155 -6.29 1.83 -16.80
C VAL A 155 -6.76 2.92 -17.73
N LEU A 156 -6.94 2.59 -19.01
CA LEU A 156 -7.60 3.43 -20.02
C LEU A 156 -9.07 3.07 -20.12
N TYR A 157 -9.95 4.05 -20.00
CA TYR A 157 -11.37 3.92 -20.30
C TYR A 157 -11.70 4.64 -21.60
N ARG A 158 -12.29 3.91 -22.55
CA ARG A 158 -12.59 4.36 -23.91
C ARG A 158 -13.94 3.79 -24.33
N ASN A 159 -14.80 4.62 -24.90
CA ASN A 159 -16.12 4.23 -25.41
C ASN A 159 -16.96 3.42 -24.40
N GLY A 160 -16.98 3.85 -23.14
CA GLY A 160 -17.78 3.26 -22.07
C GLY A 160 -17.24 1.93 -21.54
N GLN A 161 -15.98 1.59 -21.79
CA GLN A 161 -15.37 0.32 -21.35
C GLN A 161 -13.89 0.45 -20.99
N VAL A 162 -13.41 -0.46 -20.15
CA VAL A 162 -11.98 -0.67 -19.91
C VAL A 162 -11.32 -1.14 -21.20
N CYS A 163 -10.50 -0.29 -21.81
CA CYS A 163 -9.82 -0.57 -23.08
C CYS A 163 -8.44 -1.19 -22.88
N PHE A 164 -7.73 -0.76 -21.85
CA PHE A 164 -6.40 -1.26 -21.52
C PHE A 164 -6.14 -1.16 -20.02
N SER A 165 -5.34 -2.07 -19.49
CA SER A 165 -4.81 -2.04 -18.14
C SER A 165 -3.37 -2.51 -18.15
N THR A 166 -2.50 -1.87 -17.38
CA THR A 166 -1.18 -2.43 -17.07
C THR A 166 -1.35 -3.76 -16.31
N GLN A 167 -0.36 -4.64 -16.42
CA GLN A 167 -0.32 -5.91 -15.69
C GLN A 167 0.59 -5.78 -14.47
N ASP A 168 0.08 -6.15 -13.30
CA ASP A 168 0.84 -6.08 -12.05
C ASP A 168 2.02 -7.06 -12.05
N HIS A 169 3.18 -6.57 -11.61
CA HIS A 169 4.39 -7.37 -11.47
C HIS A 169 4.42 -8.10 -10.12
N LYS A 170 3.68 -9.22 -10.06
CA LYS A 170 3.64 -10.09 -8.89
C LYS A 170 4.67 -11.22 -9.00
N PRO A 171 5.37 -11.61 -7.92
CA PRO A 171 6.35 -12.70 -7.91
C PRO A 171 5.81 -14.06 -8.40
N CYS A 172 4.50 -14.29 -8.30
CA CYS A 172 3.87 -15.52 -8.79
C CYS A 172 3.70 -15.57 -10.32
N ASN A 173 3.85 -14.46 -11.03
CA ASN A 173 3.73 -14.43 -12.48
C ASN A 173 4.82 -15.30 -13.13
N PRO A 174 4.53 -16.09 -14.19
CA PRO A 174 5.46 -17.11 -14.69
C PRO A 174 6.87 -16.58 -15.01
N ARG A 175 6.98 -15.49 -15.77
CA ARG A 175 8.27 -14.89 -16.15
C ARG A 175 9.01 -14.26 -14.97
N GLU A 176 8.26 -13.67 -14.05
CA GLU A 176 8.83 -13.06 -12.83
C GLU A 176 9.40 -14.14 -11.91
N LYS A 177 8.63 -15.21 -11.69
CA LYS A 177 9.05 -16.38 -10.91
C LYS A 177 10.29 -17.04 -11.52
N GLU A 178 10.31 -17.23 -12.83
CA GLU A 178 11.45 -17.80 -13.55
C GLU A 178 12.70 -16.95 -13.35
N ARG A 179 12.63 -15.63 -13.52
CA ARG A 179 13.75 -14.72 -13.24
C ARG A 179 14.23 -14.84 -11.79
N ILE A 180 13.31 -14.81 -10.82
CA ILE A 180 13.63 -14.94 -9.38
C ILE A 180 14.37 -16.25 -9.11
N GLN A 181 13.91 -17.37 -9.67
CA GLN A 181 14.54 -18.69 -9.51
C GLN A 181 15.91 -18.76 -10.18
N ASN A 182 16.05 -18.21 -11.39
CA ASN A 182 17.31 -18.14 -12.13
C ASN A 182 18.34 -17.23 -11.45
N ALA A 183 17.90 -16.31 -10.60
CA ALA A 183 18.72 -15.46 -9.73
C ALA A 183 19.01 -16.10 -8.36
N GLY A 184 18.68 -17.39 -8.16
CA GLY A 184 18.96 -18.13 -6.92
C GLY A 184 17.93 -17.92 -5.80
N GLY A 185 16.85 -17.19 -6.06
CA GLY A 185 15.77 -16.94 -5.12
C GLY A 185 14.63 -17.96 -5.20
N SER A 186 13.57 -17.68 -4.45
CA SER A 186 12.35 -18.47 -4.43
C SER A 186 11.11 -17.58 -4.27
N VAL A 187 9.95 -18.10 -4.65
CA VAL A 187 8.66 -17.43 -4.44
C VAL A 187 7.87 -18.20 -3.40
N MET A 188 7.66 -17.58 -2.23
CA MET A 188 6.93 -18.16 -1.11
C MET A 188 5.69 -17.32 -0.83
N ILE A 189 4.49 -17.89 -0.97
CA ILE A 189 3.21 -17.21 -0.68
C ILE A 189 3.14 -15.83 -1.39
N GLN A 190 3.40 -15.84 -2.71
CA GLN A 190 3.43 -14.64 -3.57
C GLN A 190 4.54 -13.62 -3.27
N ARG A 191 5.53 -13.97 -2.44
CA ARG A 191 6.63 -13.05 -2.06
C ARG A 191 8.00 -13.57 -2.48
N VAL A 192 8.87 -12.66 -2.93
CA VAL A 192 10.30 -12.94 -3.19
C VAL A 192 10.98 -13.30 -1.86
N ASN A 193 11.48 -14.52 -1.77
CA ASN A 193 12.08 -15.09 -0.56
C ASN A 193 11.19 -14.92 0.69
N GLY A 194 9.87 -14.99 0.52
CA GLY A 194 8.89 -14.83 1.60
C GLY A 194 8.75 -13.41 2.15
N SER A 195 9.42 -12.42 1.56
CA SER A 195 9.51 -11.05 2.09
C SER A 195 8.79 -10.03 1.22
N LEU A 196 9.27 -9.77 0.00
CA LEU A 196 8.79 -8.68 -0.85
C LEU A 196 7.61 -9.13 -1.73
N ALA A 197 6.51 -8.38 -1.76
CA ALA A 197 5.28 -8.75 -2.49
C ALA A 197 5.28 -8.34 -3.98
N VAL A 198 6.26 -7.55 -4.40
CA VAL A 198 6.46 -7.14 -5.80
C VAL A 198 7.66 -7.86 -6.39
N SER A 199 7.63 -8.11 -7.70
CA SER A 199 8.77 -8.65 -8.43
C SER A 199 9.56 -7.58 -9.17
N ARG A 200 9.00 -6.39 -9.37
CA ARG A 200 9.69 -5.26 -9.99
C ARG A 200 9.51 -4.00 -9.16
N ALA A 201 10.59 -3.25 -9.01
CA ALA A 201 10.64 -2.00 -8.28
C ALA A 201 11.95 -1.27 -8.57
N LEU A 202 11.92 0.05 -8.44
CA LEU A 202 13.12 0.86 -8.26
C LEU A 202 13.57 0.77 -6.79
N GLY A 203 14.87 0.91 -6.50
CA GLY A 203 15.39 0.70 -5.15
C GLY A 203 15.59 -0.78 -4.81
N ASP A 204 15.27 -1.20 -3.57
CA ASP A 204 15.36 -2.60 -3.12
C ASP A 204 16.74 -3.26 -3.38
N TYR A 205 17.83 -2.53 -3.15
CA TYR A 205 19.16 -2.97 -3.60
C TYR A 205 19.65 -4.27 -2.95
N ASP A 206 19.14 -4.65 -1.77
CA ASP A 206 19.39 -5.96 -1.15
C ASP A 206 18.98 -7.12 -2.07
N TYR A 207 18.01 -6.90 -2.97
CA TYR A 207 17.51 -7.87 -3.95
C TYR A 207 18.20 -7.76 -5.32
N LYS A 208 19.18 -6.85 -5.47
CA LYS A 208 19.88 -6.54 -6.73
C LYS A 208 21.39 -6.82 -6.68
N CYS A 209 21.81 -7.73 -5.80
CA CYS A 209 23.20 -8.06 -5.52
C CYS A 209 23.59 -9.49 -5.95
N VAL A 210 22.89 -10.10 -6.90
CA VAL A 210 23.22 -11.44 -7.40
C VAL A 210 24.37 -11.34 -8.39
N ASP A 211 25.52 -11.94 -8.04
CA ASP A 211 26.71 -11.98 -8.88
C ASP A 211 26.45 -12.68 -10.21
N GLY A 212 27.03 -12.14 -11.29
CA GLY A 212 26.91 -12.70 -12.64
C GLY A 212 25.54 -12.50 -13.30
N LYS A 213 24.65 -11.71 -12.72
CA LYS A 213 23.35 -11.33 -13.30
C LYS A 213 23.31 -9.86 -13.68
N GLY A 214 22.78 -9.55 -14.87
CA GLY A 214 22.53 -8.18 -15.28
C GLY A 214 21.47 -7.49 -14.42
N PRO A 215 21.30 -6.15 -14.52
CA PRO A 215 20.35 -5.40 -13.68
C PRO A 215 18.90 -5.92 -13.75
N THR A 216 18.48 -6.39 -14.92
CA THR A 216 17.11 -6.87 -15.17
C THR A 216 16.93 -8.36 -14.87
N GLU A 217 18.00 -9.06 -14.49
CA GLU A 217 18.03 -10.49 -14.17
C GLU A 217 18.16 -10.74 -12.66
N GLN A 218 18.06 -9.68 -11.86
CA GLN A 218 18.10 -9.72 -10.40
C GLN A 218 16.81 -10.32 -9.79
N LEU A 219 16.78 -10.53 -8.48
CA LEU A 219 15.59 -11.00 -7.78
C LEU A 219 14.42 -10.02 -7.98
N VAL A 220 14.70 -8.72 -7.86
CA VAL A 220 13.78 -7.62 -8.17
C VAL A 220 14.34 -6.84 -9.35
N SER A 221 13.54 -6.70 -10.41
CA SER A 221 13.98 -6.00 -11.63
C SER A 221 13.51 -4.54 -11.63
N PRO A 222 14.34 -3.57 -12.03
CA PRO A 222 13.91 -2.19 -12.29
C PRO A 222 13.34 -1.99 -13.71
N GLU A 223 13.27 -3.04 -14.54
CA GLU A 223 12.84 -2.93 -15.94
C GLU A 223 11.32 -2.68 -16.06
N PRO A 224 10.90 -1.55 -16.64
CA PRO A 224 9.48 -1.27 -16.84
C PRO A 224 8.93 -2.07 -18.02
N GLU A 225 7.63 -2.36 -17.98
CA GLU A 225 6.87 -2.70 -19.18
C GLU A 225 6.26 -1.44 -19.78
N VAL A 226 6.38 -1.29 -21.10
CA VAL A 226 5.87 -0.13 -21.84
C VAL A 226 4.94 -0.59 -22.96
N TYR A 227 3.69 -0.12 -22.93
CA TYR A 227 2.70 -0.36 -23.97
C TYR A 227 2.31 0.95 -24.63
N GLU A 228 2.42 1.04 -25.96
CA GLU A 228 1.90 2.18 -26.69
C GLU A 228 0.46 1.91 -27.12
N ILE A 229 -0.36 2.95 -27.05
CA ILE A 229 -1.72 2.95 -27.56
C ILE A 229 -1.88 4.23 -28.37
N VAL A 230 -2.34 4.09 -29.62
CA VAL A 230 -2.70 5.24 -30.44
C VAL A 230 -3.92 5.91 -29.82
N ARG A 231 -3.84 7.23 -29.66
CA ARG A 231 -4.95 8.05 -29.16
C ARG A 231 -6.13 7.96 -30.12
N ALA A 232 -7.32 8.02 -29.54
CA ALA A 232 -8.55 7.96 -30.29
C ALA A 232 -9.49 9.05 -29.81
N GLU A 233 -10.41 9.48 -30.67
CA GLU A 233 -11.43 10.45 -30.26
C GLU A 233 -12.29 9.86 -29.13
N GLU A 234 -12.50 8.55 -29.08
CA GLU A 234 -13.31 7.89 -28.06
C GLU A 234 -12.63 7.81 -26.69
N ASP A 235 -11.38 8.30 -26.53
CA ASP A 235 -10.68 8.37 -25.26
C ASP A 235 -11.45 9.23 -24.25
N GLU A 236 -11.77 8.65 -23.09
CA GLU A 236 -12.54 9.33 -22.05
C GLU A 236 -11.64 9.74 -20.88
N PHE A 237 -11.05 8.77 -20.19
CA PHE A 237 -10.16 9.05 -19.08
C PHE A 237 -9.17 7.92 -18.81
N ILE A 238 -8.09 8.26 -18.08
CA ILE A 238 -7.11 7.32 -17.52
C ILE A 238 -7.15 7.45 -16.01
N VAL A 239 -7.07 6.31 -15.33
CA VAL A 239 -6.85 6.23 -13.89
C VAL A 239 -5.47 5.61 -13.64
N LEU A 240 -4.66 6.25 -12.81
CA LEU A 240 -3.43 5.68 -12.24
C LEU A 240 -3.60 5.61 -10.73
N ALA A 241 -3.32 4.47 -10.11
CA ALA A 241 -3.39 4.35 -8.66
C ALA A 241 -2.46 3.25 -8.10
N CYS A 242 -2.12 3.36 -6.81
CA CYS A 242 -1.42 2.31 -6.06
C CYS A 242 -2.34 1.14 -5.67
N ASP A 243 -1.77 0.07 -5.12
CA ASP A 243 -2.54 -1.14 -4.76
C ASP A 243 -3.55 -0.87 -3.64
N GLY A 244 -3.33 0.14 -2.79
CA GLY A 244 -4.28 0.60 -1.79
C GLY A 244 -5.67 0.95 -2.35
N ILE A 245 -5.78 1.25 -3.64
CA ILE A 245 -7.05 1.38 -4.37
C ILE A 245 -7.48 0.04 -5.00
N TRP A 246 -6.57 -0.60 -5.74
CA TRP A 246 -6.86 -1.79 -6.56
C TRP A 246 -7.11 -3.08 -5.76
N ASP A 247 -6.68 -3.13 -4.50
CA ASP A 247 -6.95 -4.23 -3.58
C ASP A 247 -8.44 -4.38 -3.22
N VAL A 248 -9.21 -3.30 -3.37
CA VAL A 248 -10.62 -3.25 -2.96
C VAL A 248 -11.60 -2.86 -4.07
N MET A 249 -11.10 -2.50 -5.26
CA MET A 249 -11.92 -2.21 -6.44
C MET A 249 -11.26 -2.79 -7.71
N SER A 250 -12.03 -3.54 -8.50
CA SER A 250 -11.58 -4.01 -9.81
C SER A 250 -11.45 -2.86 -10.82
N ASN A 251 -10.83 -3.15 -11.97
CA ASN A 251 -10.72 -2.21 -13.08
C ASN A 251 -12.09 -1.67 -13.51
N GLU A 252 -13.05 -2.56 -13.71
CA GLU A 252 -14.41 -2.24 -14.15
C GLU A 252 -15.19 -1.50 -13.06
N GLU A 253 -15.11 -1.96 -11.81
CA GLU A 253 -15.78 -1.31 -10.68
C GLU A 253 -15.30 0.14 -10.52
N LEU A 254 -13.99 0.37 -10.58
CA LEU A 254 -13.45 1.70 -10.42
C LEU A 254 -13.80 2.61 -11.61
N CYS A 255 -13.71 2.11 -12.84
CA CYS A 255 -14.04 2.91 -14.02
C CYS A 255 -15.52 3.30 -14.05
N GLU A 256 -16.44 2.37 -13.76
CA GLU A 256 -17.86 2.69 -13.68
C GLU A 256 -18.17 3.66 -12.53
N PHE A 257 -17.47 3.51 -11.40
CA PHE A 257 -17.60 4.45 -10.29
C PHE A 257 -17.15 5.86 -10.70
N VAL A 258 -15.93 6.00 -11.27
CA VAL A 258 -15.38 7.28 -11.75
C VAL A 258 -16.31 7.93 -12.77
N LYS A 259 -16.77 7.17 -13.78
CA LYS A 259 -17.76 7.65 -14.75
C LYS A 259 -19.02 8.20 -14.06
N SER A 260 -19.59 7.44 -13.14
CA SER A 260 -20.79 7.88 -12.40
C SER A 260 -20.56 9.15 -11.58
N ARG A 261 -19.32 9.40 -11.12
CA ARG A 261 -18.95 10.59 -10.36
C ARG A 261 -18.68 11.79 -11.27
N LEU A 262 -18.08 11.57 -12.46
CA LEU A 262 -17.90 12.59 -13.49
C LEU A 262 -19.24 13.11 -14.05
N GLU A 263 -20.26 12.25 -14.12
CA GLU A 263 -21.63 12.65 -14.47
C GLU A 263 -22.29 13.54 -13.40
N VAL A 264 -21.75 13.59 -12.18
CA VAL A 264 -22.26 14.40 -11.06
C VAL A 264 -21.40 15.65 -10.81
N SER A 265 -20.11 15.60 -11.11
CA SER A 265 -19.16 16.67 -10.81
C SER A 265 -18.02 16.69 -11.83
N ASP A 266 -17.69 17.87 -12.35
CA ASP A 266 -16.52 18.09 -13.18
C ASP A 266 -15.26 18.43 -12.38
N ASP A 267 -15.38 18.64 -11.06
CA ASP A 267 -14.26 18.77 -10.13
C ASP A 267 -13.53 17.43 -9.96
N LEU A 268 -12.36 17.31 -10.58
CA LEU A 268 -11.59 16.06 -10.62
C LEU A 268 -10.92 15.74 -9.27
N GLU A 269 -10.58 16.74 -8.45
CA GLU A 269 -10.06 16.49 -7.09
C GLU A 269 -11.15 15.86 -6.24
N LYS A 270 -12.38 16.36 -6.35
CA LYS A 270 -13.54 15.79 -5.65
C LYS A 270 -13.82 14.36 -6.08
N VAL A 271 -13.73 14.05 -7.38
CA VAL A 271 -13.87 12.68 -7.88
C VAL A 271 -12.79 11.76 -7.32
N CYS A 272 -11.53 12.20 -7.31
CA CYS A 272 -10.43 11.44 -6.69
C CYS A 272 -10.64 11.23 -5.19
N ASN A 273 -11.09 12.26 -4.46
CA ASN A 273 -11.40 12.15 -3.03
C ASN A 273 -12.51 11.12 -2.76
N TRP A 274 -13.56 11.11 -3.59
CA TRP A 274 -14.62 10.10 -3.49
C TRP A 274 -14.09 8.69 -3.71
N VAL A 275 -13.17 8.48 -4.65
CA VAL A 275 -12.53 7.17 -4.85
C VAL A 275 -11.76 6.75 -3.59
N VAL A 276 -10.87 7.61 -3.10
CA VAL A 276 -10.03 7.32 -1.93
C VAL A 276 -10.86 6.99 -0.69
N ASP A 277 -11.89 7.80 -0.40
CA ASP A 277 -12.80 7.53 0.72
C ASP A 277 -13.58 6.23 0.51
N THR A 278 -14.04 5.97 -0.72
CA THR A 278 -14.76 4.72 -1.04
C THR A 278 -13.88 3.50 -0.78
N CYS A 279 -12.61 3.52 -1.19
CA CYS A 279 -11.66 2.44 -0.97
C CYS A 279 -11.36 2.25 0.53
N LEU A 280 -11.17 3.34 1.28
CA LEU A 280 -11.06 3.28 2.74
C LEU A 280 -12.28 2.60 3.37
N HIS A 281 -13.48 2.97 2.94
CA HIS A 281 -14.73 2.42 3.45
C HIS A 281 -14.99 0.96 3.03
N LYS A 282 -14.43 0.53 1.89
CA LYS A 282 -14.38 -0.87 1.47
C LYS A 282 -13.36 -1.72 2.24
N GLY A 283 -12.56 -1.08 3.08
CA GLY A 283 -11.65 -1.75 4.00
C GLY A 283 -10.18 -1.70 3.61
N SER A 284 -9.80 -0.86 2.64
CA SER A 284 -8.38 -0.59 2.39
C SER A 284 -7.75 -0.02 3.66
N ARG A 285 -6.57 -0.56 4.01
CA ARG A 285 -5.79 -0.14 5.18
C ARG A 285 -4.44 0.42 4.78
N ASP A 286 -4.27 0.76 3.51
CA ASP A 286 -3.02 1.23 2.95
C ASP A 286 -2.96 2.75 2.80
N ASN A 287 -1.79 3.25 2.39
CA ASN A 287 -1.70 4.53 1.68
C ASN A 287 -2.50 4.41 0.37
N MET A 288 -3.09 5.52 -0.06
CA MET A 288 -3.91 5.55 -1.26
C MET A 288 -3.59 6.80 -2.06
N SER A 289 -3.14 6.61 -3.30
CA SER A 289 -2.90 7.67 -4.26
C SER A 289 -3.58 7.34 -5.58
N ILE A 290 -4.25 8.34 -6.16
CA ILE A 290 -4.91 8.25 -7.46
C ILE A 290 -4.66 9.52 -8.27
N VAL A 291 -4.39 9.35 -9.57
CA VAL A 291 -4.40 10.41 -10.59
C VAL A 291 -5.48 10.07 -11.62
N LEU A 292 -6.41 11.00 -11.84
CA LEU A 292 -7.45 10.92 -12.86
C LEU A 292 -7.12 11.92 -13.97
N VAL A 293 -6.90 11.43 -15.19
CA VAL A 293 -6.65 12.25 -16.38
C VAL A 293 -7.84 12.12 -17.33
N CYS A 294 -8.54 13.22 -17.58
CA CYS A 294 -9.69 13.29 -18.48
C CYS A 294 -9.30 13.90 -19.83
N PHE A 295 -9.73 13.23 -20.90
CA PHE A 295 -9.67 13.74 -22.28
C PHE A 295 -10.90 14.61 -22.60
N SER A 296 -10.92 15.17 -23.81
CA SER A 296 -12.03 16.00 -24.31
C SER A 296 -13.38 15.28 -24.24
N ASN A 297 -13.41 13.97 -24.53
CA ASN A 297 -14.64 13.16 -24.56
C ASN A 297 -14.98 12.47 -23.24
N ALA A 298 -14.28 12.78 -22.14
CA ALA A 298 -14.66 12.34 -20.80
C ALA A 298 -16.15 12.65 -20.50
N PRO A 299 -16.85 11.78 -19.75
CA PRO A 299 -18.23 12.00 -19.33
C PRO A 299 -18.45 13.40 -18.77
N LYS A 300 -19.55 14.03 -19.19
CA LYS A 300 -19.93 15.37 -18.74
C LYS A 300 -20.99 15.28 -17.66
N VAL A 301 -21.05 16.32 -16.84
CA VAL A 301 -22.08 16.48 -15.83
C VAL A 301 -23.47 16.43 -16.50
N SER A 302 -24.37 15.64 -15.93
CA SER A 302 -25.76 15.46 -16.38
C SER A 302 -26.71 15.90 -15.28
N ASP A 303 -27.68 16.74 -15.62
CA ASP A 303 -28.73 17.18 -14.69
C ASP A 303 -29.53 15.99 -14.13
N GLU A 304 -29.77 14.97 -14.96
CA GLU A 304 -30.41 13.73 -14.53
C GLU A 304 -29.56 12.92 -13.56
N ALA A 305 -28.25 12.85 -13.76
CA ALA A 305 -27.33 12.16 -12.84
C ALA A 305 -27.22 12.89 -11.51
N MET A 306 -27.05 14.22 -11.53
CA MET A 306 -27.05 15.05 -10.33
C MET A 306 -28.34 14.91 -9.53
N LYS A 307 -29.50 14.96 -10.21
CA LYS A 307 -30.79 14.79 -9.56
C LYS A 307 -30.93 13.40 -8.93
N ARG A 308 -30.54 12.33 -9.64
CA ARG A 308 -30.56 10.97 -9.11
C ARG A 308 -29.65 10.81 -7.88
N ASP A 309 -28.45 11.38 -7.89
CA ASP A 309 -27.52 11.30 -6.75
C ASP A 309 -28.06 12.09 -5.55
N ALA A 310 -28.66 13.26 -5.76
CA ALA A 310 -29.30 14.05 -4.70
C ALA A 310 -30.56 13.40 -4.13
N ASP A 311 -31.38 12.75 -4.96
CA ASP A 311 -32.55 11.99 -4.52
C ASP A 311 -32.14 10.75 -3.69
N LEU A 312 -31.04 10.08 -4.08
CA LEU A 312 -30.44 9.01 -3.29
C LEU A 312 -29.92 9.52 -1.95
N ASP A 313 -29.25 10.68 -1.92
CA ASP A 313 -28.77 11.29 -0.68
C ASP A 313 -29.95 11.51 0.28
N LYS A 314 -31.00 12.21 -0.15
CA LYS A 314 -32.20 12.44 0.68
C LYS A 314 -32.84 11.14 1.16
N HIS A 315 -32.84 10.11 0.31
CA HIS A 315 -33.34 8.79 0.71
C HIS A 315 -32.50 8.21 1.83
N LEU A 316 -31.17 8.20 1.71
CA LEU A 316 -30.26 7.72 2.74
C LEU A 316 -30.36 8.54 4.03
N GLU A 317 -30.47 9.87 3.94
CA GLU A 317 -30.69 10.74 5.11
C GLU A 317 -31.95 10.31 5.87
N SER A 318 -33.08 10.18 5.16
CA SER A 318 -34.36 9.77 5.75
C SER A 318 -34.28 8.36 6.36
N ARG A 319 -33.59 7.41 5.69
CA ARG A 319 -33.40 6.05 6.21
C ARG A 319 -32.58 6.05 7.50
N VAL A 320 -31.52 6.84 7.58
CA VAL A 320 -30.70 6.96 8.79
C VAL A 320 -31.53 7.55 9.92
N GLU A 321 -32.31 8.62 9.67
CA GLU A 321 -33.22 9.21 10.65
C GLU A 321 -34.21 8.17 11.21
N GLU A 322 -34.87 7.41 10.34
CA GLU A 322 -35.79 6.34 10.76
C GLU A 322 -35.13 5.22 11.57
N ILE A 323 -33.90 4.83 11.22
CA ILE A 323 -33.14 3.80 11.96
C ILE A 323 -32.83 4.32 13.37
N MET A 324 -32.36 5.57 13.47
CA MET A 324 -32.00 6.20 14.73
C MET A 324 -33.22 6.38 15.64
N GLU A 325 -34.39 6.76 15.09
CA GLU A 325 -35.64 6.89 15.85
C GLU A 325 -36.13 5.54 16.41
N LYS A 326 -36.16 4.48 15.58
CA LYS A 326 -36.65 3.15 15.99
C LYS A 326 -35.79 2.51 17.08
N SER A 327 -34.48 2.74 17.03
CA SER A 327 -33.56 2.21 18.03
C SER A 327 -33.54 3.01 19.34
N GLY A 328 -34.18 4.19 19.40
CA GLY A 328 -34.26 5.02 20.60
C GLY A 328 -34.90 4.32 21.83
N GLU A 329 -35.71 3.27 21.61
CA GLU A 329 -36.33 2.49 22.69
C GLU A 329 -35.43 1.37 23.25
N GLU A 330 -34.46 0.87 22.47
CA GLU A 330 -33.56 -0.25 22.84
C GLU A 330 -32.09 0.18 23.05
N GLY A 331 -31.77 1.45 22.75
CA GLY A 331 -30.43 2.03 22.85
C GLY A 331 -29.89 2.50 21.48
N MET A 332 -29.26 3.68 21.45
CA MET A 332 -28.76 4.30 20.22
C MET A 332 -27.75 3.38 19.49
N PRO A 333 -27.99 3.04 18.21
CA PRO A 333 -27.13 2.13 17.47
C PRO A 333 -25.81 2.85 17.14
N ASP A 334 -24.75 2.08 16.93
CA ASP A 334 -23.51 2.62 16.40
C ASP A 334 -23.53 2.71 14.87
N LEU A 335 -22.60 3.49 14.30
CA LEU A 335 -22.53 3.68 12.85
C LEU A 335 -22.35 2.34 12.12
N ALA A 336 -21.60 1.39 12.69
CA ALA A 336 -21.43 0.07 12.11
C ALA A 336 -22.76 -0.70 12.04
N HIS A 337 -23.60 -0.58 13.06
CA HIS A 337 -24.94 -1.16 13.10
C HIS A 337 -25.88 -0.49 12.08
N VAL A 338 -25.84 0.85 11.97
CA VAL A 338 -26.61 1.60 10.95
C VAL A 338 -26.21 1.16 9.54
N MET A 339 -24.90 1.10 9.27
CA MET A 339 -24.37 0.62 7.98
C MET A 339 -24.80 -0.82 7.68
N ARG A 340 -24.84 -1.70 8.69
CA ARG A 340 -25.29 -3.09 8.54
C ARG A 340 -26.77 -3.19 8.19
N ILE A 341 -27.62 -2.34 8.78
CA ILE A 341 -29.05 -2.27 8.43
C ILE A 341 -29.19 -1.80 6.98
N LEU A 342 -28.57 -0.68 6.62
CA LEU A 342 -28.63 -0.14 5.26
C LEU A 342 -28.08 -1.13 4.21
N SER A 343 -27.04 -1.89 4.55
CA SER A 343 -26.49 -2.92 3.65
C SER A 343 -27.42 -4.12 3.46
N ALA A 344 -28.31 -4.38 4.41
CA ALA A 344 -29.32 -5.43 4.31
C ALA A 344 -30.57 -4.96 3.53
N GLU A 345 -30.74 -3.65 3.35
CA GLU A 345 -31.78 -3.05 2.52
C GLU A 345 -31.35 -3.08 1.03
N ASN A 346 -32.28 -3.41 0.14
CA ASN A 346 -32.03 -3.35 -1.30
C ASN A 346 -32.21 -1.92 -1.82
N ILE A 347 -31.26 -1.04 -1.48
CA ILE A 347 -31.30 0.38 -1.83
C ILE A 347 -30.97 0.55 -3.33
N PRO A 348 -31.91 1.03 -4.16
CA PRO A 348 -31.68 1.17 -5.60
C PRO A 348 -30.75 2.35 -5.91
N ASN A 349 -30.16 2.36 -7.10
CA ASN A 349 -29.38 3.48 -7.66
C ASN A 349 -28.10 3.84 -6.89
N LEU A 350 -27.57 2.97 -6.03
CA LEU A 350 -26.24 3.14 -5.45
C LEU A 350 -25.18 3.30 -6.57
N PRO A 351 -24.10 4.08 -6.35
CA PRO A 351 -23.07 4.26 -7.35
C PRO A 351 -22.48 2.90 -7.80
N PRO A 352 -22.38 2.63 -9.11
CA PRO A 352 -21.79 1.39 -9.60
C PRO A 352 -20.33 1.27 -9.13
N GLY A 353 -19.91 0.05 -8.79
CA GLY A 353 -18.59 -0.22 -8.19
C GLY A 353 -18.45 0.25 -6.73
N GLY A 354 -18.86 1.47 -6.41
CA GLY A 354 -18.77 2.05 -5.06
C GLY A 354 -19.75 1.45 -4.06
N GLY A 355 -20.98 1.14 -4.49
CA GLY A 355 -22.04 0.62 -3.63
C GLY A 355 -22.35 1.55 -2.46
N LEU A 356 -22.73 0.99 -1.31
CA LEU A 356 -23.03 1.76 -0.10
C LEU A 356 -21.78 2.48 0.47
N ALA A 357 -20.59 1.89 0.29
CA ALA A 357 -19.34 2.50 0.73
C ALA A 357 -19.10 3.86 0.05
N GLY A 358 -19.49 4.00 -1.22
CA GLY A 358 -19.44 5.27 -1.96
C GLY A 358 -20.38 6.36 -1.45
N LYS A 359 -21.30 6.02 -0.54
CA LYS A 359 -22.22 6.96 0.12
C LYS A 359 -22.02 7.01 1.65
N ARG A 360 -20.95 6.42 2.19
CA ARG A 360 -20.72 6.40 3.63
C ARG A 360 -20.53 7.79 4.24
N ASN A 361 -19.86 8.72 3.54
CA ASN A 361 -19.67 10.09 4.03
C ASN A 361 -21.00 10.81 4.32
N ILE A 362 -22.02 10.65 3.47
CA ILE A 362 -23.34 11.26 3.70
C ILE A 362 -24.06 10.57 4.88
N ILE A 363 -23.99 9.24 4.95
CA ILE A 363 -24.57 8.46 6.05
C ILE A 363 -23.96 8.86 7.40
N GLU A 364 -22.62 8.98 7.45
CA GLU A 364 -21.87 9.35 8.64
C GLU A 364 -22.13 10.81 9.06
N ALA A 365 -22.24 11.73 8.11
CA ALA A 365 -22.59 13.12 8.40
C ALA A 365 -23.97 13.24 9.07
N VAL A 366 -24.97 12.51 8.58
CA VAL A 366 -26.32 12.46 9.18
C VAL A 366 -26.27 11.80 10.56
N TYR A 367 -25.59 10.65 10.67
CA TYR A 367 -25.44 9.95 11.94
C TYR A 367 -24.80 10.85 13.02
N ASN A 368 -23.73 11.57 12.68
CA ASN A 368 -23.05 12.48 13.60
C ASN A 368 -23.93 13.67 13.99
N ARG A 369 -24.74 14.21 13.06
CA ARG A 369 -25.73 15.25 13.35
C ARG A 369 -26.79 14.79 14.34
N LEU A 370 -27.23 13.53 14.25
CA LEU A 370 -28.24 12.93 15.13
C LEU A 370 -27.65 12.38 16.44
N ASN A 371 -26.35 12.14 16.50
CA ASN A 371 -25.65 11.59 17.67
C ASN A 371 -24.35 12.37 18.02
N PRO A 372 -24.42 13.68 18.32
CA PRO A 372 -23.25 14.53 18.46
C PRO A 372 -22.41 14.28 19.73
N HIS A 373 -22.95 13.58 20.73
CA HIS A 373 -22.29 13.42 22.04
C HIS A 373 -21.37 12.20 22.13
N ARG A 374 -21.33 11.33 21.12
CA ARG A 374 -20.60 10.07 21.19
C ARG A 374 -19.08 10.21 21.02
N GLU A 375 -18.57 11.35 20.55
CA GLU A 375 -17.11 11.56 20.49
C GLU A 375 -16.45 11.65 21.88
N ASN A 376 -17.22 11.88 22.96
CA ASN A 376 -16.70 11.99 24.33
C ASN A 376 -16.76 10.69 25.18
N ASP A 377 -17.48 9.66 24.75
CA ASP A 377 -17.66 8.42 25.54
C ASP A 377 -16.53 7.38 25.33
N GLY A 378 -15.38 7.82 24.83
CA GLY A 378 -14.16 7.02 24.74
C GLY A 378 -13.26 7.05 25.98
N ASP A 379 -13.50 7.95 26.95
CA ASP A 379 -12.50 8.25 27.99
C ASP A 379 -12.76 7.61 29.37
N HIS A 380 -13.99 7.24 29.74
CA HIS A 380 -14.24 6.72 31.09
C HIS A 380 -15.15 5.49 31.08
N GLY A 381 -14.56 4.29 31.17
CA GLY A 381 -15.35 3.10 31.52
C GLY A 381 -14.79 1.70 31.28
N LYS A 382 -13.54 1.52 30.82
CA LYS A 382 -12.98 0.15 30.59
C LYS A 382 -11.52 -0.04 31.05
N ALA A 383 -11.10 0.65 32.12
CA ALA A 383 -9.70 0.57 32.58
C ALA A 383 -9.38 -0.61 33.54
N ALA A 384 -10.37 -1.35 34.06
CA ALA A 384 -10.08 -2.32 35.12
C ALA A 384 -9.91 -3.78 34.67
N GLU A 385 -10.58 -4.24 33.62
CA GLU A 385 -10.54 -5.68 33.23
C GLU A 385 -9.63 -5.99 32.03
N GLY A 386 -9.27 -4.99 31.22
CA GLY A 386 -8.40 -5.18 30.04
C GLY A 386 -6.89 -5.27 30.37
N ALA A 387 -6.47 -4.79 31.54
CA ALA A 387 -5.05 -4.66 31.90
C ALA A 387 -4.35 -6.02 32.13
N THR A 388 -5.08 -7.04 32.57
CA THR A 388 -4.54 -8.38 32.84
C THR A 388 -4.49 -9.23 31.56
N GLN A 389 -5.49 -9.06 30.69
CA GLN A 389 -5.59 -9.79 29.43
C GLN A 389 -4.61 -9.24 28.38
N GLY A 390 -4.39 -7.92 28.35
CA GLY A 390 -3.40 -7.27 27.48
C GLY A 390 -1.96 -7.68 27.79
N LYS A 391 -1.61 -7.85 29.07
CA LYS A 391 -0.27 -8.32 29.49
C LYS A 391 0.01 -9.76 29.05
N LEU A 392 -0.98 -10.64 29.07
CA LEU A 392 -0.83 -12.02 28.64
C LEU A 392 -0.67 -12.12 27.11
N VAL A 393 -1.45 -11.33 26.36
CA VAL A 393 -1.36 -11.28 24.89
C VAL A 393 -0.01 -10.72 24.45
N GLU A 394 0.49 -9.67 25.11
CA GLU A 394 1.78 -9.07 24.77
C GLU A 394 2.97 -9.97 25.16
N ALA A 395 2.88 -10.69 26.29
CA ALA A 395 3.87 -11.71 26.66
C ALA A 395 3.92 -12.86 25.64
N LEU A 396 2.76 -13.35 25.18
CA LEU A 396 2.67 -14.38 24.16
C LEU A 396 3.17 -13.89 22.79
N ARG A 397 2.98 -12.60 22.50
CA ARG A 397 3.47 -11.95 21.28
C ARG A 397 4.99 -11.82 21.29
N GLN A 398 5.58 -11.44 22.42
CA GLN A 398 7.03 -11.33 22.57
C GLN A 398 7.72 -12.71 22.49
N VAL A 399 7.09 -13.75 23.05
CA VAL A 399 7.56 -15.13 22.94
C VAL A 399 7.49 -15.62 21.48
N ARG A 400 6.47 -15.21 20.71
CA ARG A 400 6.31 -15.54 19.29
C ARG A 400 7.37 -14.88 18.38
N ILE A 401 7.79 -13.67 18.73
CA ILE A 401 8.77 -12.89 17.97
C ILE A 401 10.20 -13.43 18.20
N THR A 402 10.49 -13.95 19.40
CA THR A 402 11.87 -14.27 19.81
C THR A 402 12.31 -15.69 19.42
N HIS A 403 11.40 -16.64 19.14
CA HIS A 403 11.76 -18.03 18.87
C HIS A 403 11.19 -18.58 17.54
N ARG A 404 12.06 -18.77 16.54
CA ARG A 404 11.71 -19.46 15.29
C ARG A 404 11.49 -20.96 15.53
N GLY A 405 10.24 -21.33 15.77
CA GLY A 405 9.72 -22.70 15.60
C GLY A 405 10.05 -23.71 16.70
N ASN A 406 9.10 -23.92 17.63
CA ASN A 406 8.45 -25.21 17.97
C ASN A 406 7.67 -25.02 19.30
N TYR A 407 6.39 -24.66 19.21
CA TYR A 407 5.66 -23.99 20.31
C TYR A 407 4.86 -24.88 21.24
N ARG A 408 4.85 -26.19 21.04
CA ARG A 408 3.85 -27.06 21.70
C ARG A 408 4.14 -27.31 23.18
N HIS A 409 5.40 -27.48 23.56
CA HIS A 409 5.81 -27.76 24.94
C HIS A 409 5.79 -26.50 25.83
N LEU A 410 6.19 -25.35 25.29
CA LEU A 410 6.26 -24.09 26.03
C LEU A 410 4.87 -23.50 26.36
N LEU A 411 3.89 -23.72 25.47
CA LEU A 411 2.50 -23.33 25.71
C LEU A 411 1.85 -24.18 26.82
N GLU A 412 2.19 -25.46 26.92
CA GLU A 412 1.69 -26.33 27.98
C GLU A 412 2.20 -25.90 29.36
N ASP A 413 3.49 -25.57 29.50
CA ASP A 413 4.06 -25.12 30.78
C ASP A 413 3.49 -23.77 31.25
N VAL A 414 3.25 -22.84 30.32
CA VAL A 414 2.62 -21.54 30.62
C VAL A 414 1.14 -21.72 31.00
N LEU A 415 0.41 -22.61 30.33
CA LEU A 415 -0.99 -22.92 30.66
C LEU A 415 -1.12 -23.66 32.00
N ILE A 416 -0.19 -24.55 32.34
CA ILE A 416 -0.13 -25.23 33.64
C ILE A 416 0.12 -24.21 34.75
N SER A 417 1.09 -23.31 34.55
CA SER A 417 1.42 -22.25 35.52
C SER A 417 0.24 -21.29 35.77
N TYR A 418 -0.49 -20.93 34.71
CA TYR A 418 -1.69 -20.09 34.83
C TYR A 418 -2.86 -20.81 35.54
N ARG A 419 -3.04 -22.11 35.32
CA ARG A 419 -4.05 -22.91 36.02
C ARG A 419 -3.74 -23.06 37.51
N LEU A 420 -2.47 -23.24 37.87
CA LEU A 420 -2.03 -23.30 39.27
C LEU A 420 -2.23 -21.96 40.01
N ALA A 421 -1.92 -20.84 39.37
CA ALA A 421 -2.15 -19.50 39.92
C ALA A 421 -3.65 -19.20 40.13
N LYS A 422 -4.52 -19.75 39.29
CA LYS A 422 -5.98 -19.59 39.42
C LYS A 422 -6.57 -20.42 40.57
N ILE A 423 -6.03 -21.62 40.80
CA ILE A 423 -6.42 -22.48 41.94
C ILE A 423 -6.00 -21.83 43.27
N GLN A 424 -4.82 -21.22 43.35
CA GLN A 424 -4.35 -20.50 44.54
C GLN A 424 -5.09 -19.18 44.81
N GLY A 425 -5.69 -18.57 43.77
CA GLY A 425 -6.50 -17.36 43.91
C GLY A 425 -7.88 -17.61 44.53
N GLU A 426 -8.48 -18.78 44.29
CA GLU A 426 -9.83 -19.14 44.76
C GLU A 426 -9.87 -19.65 46.22
N GLU A 427 -8.72 -20.05 46.80
CA GLU A 427 -8.63 -20.42 48.23
C GLU A 427 -8.47 -19.23 49.20
N SER A 428 -8.35 -18.00 48.69
CA SER A 428 -8.06 -16.80 49.52
C SER A 428 -9.26 -15.90 49.85
N SER A 429 -10.49 -16.29 49.47
CA SER A 429 -11.72 -15.53 49.73
C SER A 429 -12.74 -16.31 50.57
N GLY A 430 -12.30 -16.87 51.71
CA GLY A 430 -13.17 -17.52 52.69
C GLY A 430 -12.65 -17.31 54.11
N GLU A 431 -13.52 -16.70 54.93
CA GLU A 431 -13.47 -16.57 56.41
C GLU A 431 -12.71 -15.37 57.03
N SER A 432 -13.53 -14.48 57.61
CA SER A 432 -13.14 -13.43 58.54
C SER A 432 -13.45 -13.82 60.00
N ALA A 433 -12.62 -13.32 60.92
CA ALA A 433 -12.86 -13.04 62.35
C ALA A 433 -12.93 -14.29 63.26
N THR A 434 -12.11 -14.48 64.31
CA THR A 434 -11.71 -13.66 65.48
C THR A 434 -10.58 -14.47 66.17
N THR A 435 -9.58 -13.97 66.91
CA THR A 435 -9.60 -13.44 68.29
C THR A 435 -8.14 -13.20 68.77
N SER A 436 -7.89 -12.05 69.43
CA SER A 436 -6.99 -11.77 70.58
C SER A 436 -5.62 -12.46 70.81
N THR A 437 -4.62 -11.60 71.09
CA THR A 437 -3.48 -11.71 72.06
C THR A 437 -2.42 -12.81 71.79
N SER A 438 -1.09 -12.65 71.98
CA SER A 438 -0.22 -11.67 72.64
C SER A 438 1.24 -11.82 72.13
N ASP A 439 2.09 -10.89 72.57
CA ASP A 439 3.54 -10.97 72.78
C ASP A 439 4.50 -10.89 71.59
N GLY A 440 5.29 -9.82 71.61
CA GLY A 440 6.50 -9.66 70.82
C GLY A 440 7.74 -10.15 71.56
N SER A 441 8.84 -10.33 70.82
CA SER A 441 10.11 -9.64 71.10
C SER A 441 11.17 -9.99 70.05
N ASN A 442 11.83 -8.92 69.62
CA ASN A 442 13.27 -8.75 69.37
C ASN A 442 14.01 -9.34 68.16
N ASN A 443 14.67 -8.37 67.51
CA ASN A 443 16.09 -8.29 67.12
C ASN A 443 16.50 -8.97 65.82
N GLN A 444 16.93 -8.17 64.82
CA GLN A 444 18.33 -7.75 64.56
C GLN A 444 19.21 -8.93 64.13
N GLU A 445 20.13 -8.86 63.18
CA GLU A 445 20.59 -7.90 62.17
C GLU A 445 21.73 -8.66 61.44
N THR A 446 22.13 -8.17 60.26
CA THR A 446 23.49 -8.23 59.69
C THR A 446 24.09 -9.50 59.05
N ASP A 447 24.89 -9.15 58.03
CA ASP A 447 26.05 -9.79 57.40
C ASP A 447 25.81 -10.72 56.19
N SER A 448 26.25 -10.44 54.96
CA SER A 448 27.43 -9.77 54.32
C SER A 448 28.43 -10.76 53.71
N LYS A 449 28.94 -10.38 52.51
CA LYS A 449 30.08 -10.93 51.73
C LYS A 449 29.88 -12.30 51.06
N ALA A 450 30.62 -12.71 50.02
CA ALA A 450 31.38 -12.12 48.91
C ALA A 450 32.01 -13.32 48.13
N ASP A 451 32.34 -13.09 46.85
CA ASP A 451 33.48 -13.64 46.07
C ASP A 451 33.51 -15.02 45.36
N CYS A 452 34.23 -14.94 44.21
CA CYS A 452 35.04 -15.93 43.46
C CYS A 452 34.34 -16.96 42.53
N GLU A 453 34.94 -17.48 41.44
CA GLU A 453 36.00 -17.14 40.46
C GLU A 453 36.11 -18.35 39.48
N HIS A 454 36.73 -18.15 38.30
CA HIS A 454 37.37 -19.16 37.40
C HIS A 454 36.50 -20.22 36.66
N GLN A 455 36.80 -20.78 35.47
CA GLN A 455 38.05 -20.97 34.70
C GLN A 455 37.75 -21.38 33.21
N LEU A 456 38.72 -21.22 32.31
CA LEU A 456 38.79 -21.62 30.88
C LEU A 456 39.29 -23.07 30.68
N ALA A 457 38.95 -23.71 29.55
CA ALA A 457 39.77 -24.76 28.90
C ALA A 457 39.44 -24.97 27.40
N GLU A 458 40.50 -25.16 26.60
CA GLU A 458 40.58 -25.43 25.16
C GLU A 458 40.34 -26.93 24.79
N MET A 459 40.10 -27.24 23.50
CA MET A 459 40.65 -28.44 22.82
C MET A 459 40.52 -28.41 21.28
N GLN A 460 41.38 -29.20 20.63
CA GLN A 460 41.96 -29.09 19.29
C GLN A 460 41.22 -29.85 18.15
N SER A 461 41.68 -29.57 16.91
CA SER A 461 41.42 -30.19 15.59
C SER A 461 41.90 -31.66 15.44
N PRO A 462 41.62 -32.33 14.29
CA PRO A 462 42.67 -32.43 13.25
C PRO A 462 42.22 -32.43 11.76
N ASN A 463 43.26 -32.29 10.93
CA ASN A 463 43.50 -32.13 9.47
C ASN A 463 43.01 -33.22 8.47
N GLU A 464 42.70 -32.81 7.20
CA GLU A 464 43.37 -33.09 5.88
C GLU A 464 42.99 -34.44 5.23
N ASP A 465 42.81 -34.66 3.91
CA ASP A 465 43.63 -34.26 2.75
C ASP A 465 42.94 -34.55 1.38
N SER A 466 43.31 -33.78 0.34
CA SER A 466 43.53 -34.10 -1.11
C SER A 466 42.42 -34.79 -1.97
N GLU A 467 42.23 -34.61 -3.29
CA GLU A 467 43.16 -34.49 -4.43
C GLU A 467 42.39 -34.08 -5.73
N MET A 468 43.12 -33.60 -6.74
CA MET A 468 42.66 -33.13 -8.08
C MET A 468 42.35 -34.26 -9.08
N SER A 469 41.54 -33.96 -10.12
CA SER A 469 41.85 -34.38 -11.50
C SER A 469 41.04 -33.58 -12.56
N ASP A 470 41.75 -33.06 -13.56
CA ASP A 470 41.27 -32.59 -14.86
C ASP A 470 40.63 -33.73 -15.69
N GLU A 471 39.63 -33.42 -16.53
CA GLU A 471 39.54 -33.98 -17.89
C GLU A 471 38.61 -33.17 -18.82
N GLN A 472 38.99 -33.16 -20.09
CA GLN A 472 38.57 -32.31 -21.21
C GLN A 472 37.86 -33.19 -22.28
N CYS A 473 37.09 -32.54 -23.18
CA CYS A 473 36.49 -33.09 -24.43
C CYS A 473 35.23 -33.97 -24.26
N ASP A 474 34.16 -33.90 -25.07
CA ASP A 474 34.09 -33.80 -26.54
C ASP A 474 32.74 -33.22 -27.04
N GLU A 475 32.79 -32.65 -28.25
CA GLU A 475 31.68 -32.31 -29.15
C GLU A 475 30.85 -33.53 -29.57
N LYS A 476 29.53 -33.36 -29.85
CA LYS A 476 28.94 -33.51 -31.20
C LYS A 476 27.39 -33.62 -31.24
N ILE A 477 26.86 -32.87 -32.22
CA ILE A 477 25.56 -32.90 -32.94
C ILE A 477 24.37 -32.23 -32.25
#